data_AF-A0A2V8SWH8-F1
#
_entry.id   AF-A0A2V8SWH8-F1
#
_cell.length_a   1.000
_cell.length_b   1.000
_cell.length_c   1.000
_cell.angle_alpha   90.00
_cell.angle_beta   90.00
_cell.angle_gamma   90.00
#
_symmetry.space_group_name_H-M   'P 1'
#
loop_
_entity.id
_entity.type
_entity.pdbx_description
1 polymer ?
#
loop_
_entity_poly.entity_id
_entity_poly.type
_entity_poly.pdbx_seq_one_letter_code
_entity_poly.pdbx_strand_id
1 'polypeptide(L)'
;MLDFNHPSNHLFRSRGTTFHVDNLYVNMAAVYAKKRASEESRWGAEFTAQGGKDSELFGFSATAPNIEGFKWLRHLGPTNVSYIAAVGKGLTVQGGIFASLVGYDSLYAKDNFNYTRPWGADFTPYLMMGVNASYPFNDKLTGAVFVINGYWHLANANSVPSSGGQLAYKASPHVTVKETVLLGPHQTDISLKYWRSLSDTIVERKGDRITFAFEYIY
;
A
#
# COMPACT_ATOMS: atom_id res chain seq x y z
N MET A 1 -6.61 9.76 27.00
CA MET A 1 -5.81 9.14 28.10
C MET A 1 -4.44 9.80 28.04
N LEU A 2 -3.96 10.37 29.14
CA LEU A 2 -2.60 10.91 29.21
C LEU A 2 -1.63 9.72 29.30
N ASP A 3 -0.68 9.61 28.38
CA ASP A 3 0.40 8.62 28.47
C ASP A 3 1.49 9.17 29.40
N PHE A 4 1.86 8.41 30.43
CA PHE A 4 2.89 8.80 31.41
C PHE A 4 4.27 8.22 31.05
N ASN A 5 4.37 7.51 29.93
CA ASN A 5 5.63 6.92 29.47
C ASN A 5 6.41 7.93 28.61
N HIS A 6 7.47 8.49 29.19
CA HIS A 6 8.36 9.46 28.53
C HIS A 6 9.75 8.85 28.35
N PRO A 7 9.96 8.01 27.32
CA PRO A 7 11.26 7.38 27.09
C PRO A 7 12.31 8.44 26.71
N SER A 8 13.50 8.34 27.30
CA SER A 8 14.59 9.30 27.11
C SER A 8 15.12 9.37 25.67
N ASN A 9 14.89 8.34 24.86
CA ASN A 9 15.24 8.33 23.43
C ASN A 9 14.13 8.91 22.55
N HIS A 10 12.98 9.27 23.11
CA HIS A 10 11.80 9.78 22.41
C HIS A 10 11.27 8.87 21.30
N LEU A 11 11.58 7.57 21.34
CA LEU A 11 11.15 6.61 20.32
C LEU A 11 9.93 5.81 20.78
N PHE A 12 8.97 5.66 19.87
CA PHE A 12 7.80 4.80 20.04
C PHE A 12 8.00 3.45 19.34
N ARG A 13 8.79 2.57 19.98
CA ARG A 13 9.05 1.19 19.51
C ARG A 13 9.61 1.14 18.07
N SER A 14 9.78 -0.05 17.50
CA SER A 14 10.28 -0.24 16.12
C SER A 14 9.18 -0.06 15.08
N ARG A 15 8.68 1.17 14.92
CA ARG A 15 7.60 1.51 13.95
C ARG A 15 8.15 2.32 12.77
N GLY A 16 7.51 2.17 11.61
CA GLY A 16 7.80 3.00 10.43
C GLY A 16 7.06 4.34 10.46
N THR A 17 5.86 4.36 11.04
CA THR A 17 5.04 5.57 11.23
C THR A 17 4.84 5.88 12.70
N THR A 18 4.65 7.17 13.04
CA THR A 18 4.40 7.61 14.43
C THR A 18 5.47 7.08 15.42
N PHE A 19 6.73 7.05 15.00
CA PHE A 19 7.82 6.40 15.74
C PHE A 19 8.53 7.31 16.76
N HIS A 20 8.05 8.55 16.91
CA HIS A 20 8.53 9.48 17.92
C HIS A 20 7.41 9.81 18.92
N VAL A 21 7.78 10.07 20.18
CA VAL A 21 6.90 10.62 21.22
C VAL A 21 7.48 11.93 21.76
N ASP A 22 6.66 12.70 22.48
CA ASP A 22 7.06 13.93 23.19
C ASP A 22 7.74 15.00 22.32
N ASN A 23 7.43 15.02 21.02
CA ASN A 23 7.98 15.97 20.05
C ASN A 23 6.87 16.55 19.17
N LEU A 24 7.00 17.84 18.85
CA LEU A 24 6.15 18.50 17.87
C LEU A 24 6.77 18.36 16.48
N TYR A 25 6.11 17.62 15.60
CA TYR A 25 6.49 17.51 14.19
C TYR A 25 5.26 17.32 13.31
N VAL A 26 5.37 17.69 12.04
CA VAL A 26 4.37 17.34 11.03
C VAL A 26 4.58 15.88 10.66
N ASN A 27 3.59 15.03 10.93
CA ASN A 27 3.67 13.61 10.61
C ASN A 27 3.72 13.41 9.08
N MET A 28 2.78 14.02 8.35
CA MET A 28 2.70 13.96 6.90
C MET A 28 1.93 15.16 6.36
N ALA A 29 2.44 15.76 5.29
CA ALA A 29 1.75 16.70 4.42
C ALA A 29 1.88 16.22 2.98
N ALA A 30 0.82 16.36 2.19
CA ALA A 30 0.83 15.97 0.80
C ALA A 30 -0.01 16.93 -0.06
N VAL A 31 0.45 17.14 -1.29
CA VAL A 31 -0.29 17.83 -2.36
C VAL A 31 -0.39 16.85 -3.52
N TYR A 32 -1.60 16.68 -4.05
CA TYR A 32 -1.83 15.71 -5.13
C TYR A 32 -2.74 16.26 -6.21
N ALA A 33 -2.53 15.76 -7.43
CA ALA A 33 -3.44 15.92 -8.55
C ALA A 33 -3.83 14.51 -9.04
N LYS A 34 -5.13 14.26 -9.19
CA LYS A 34 -5.66 12.96 -9.60
C LYS A 34 -6.76 13.10 -10.63
N LYS A 35 -6.58 12.43 -11.76
CA LYS A 35 -7.60 12.18 -12.77
C LYS A 35 -7.84 10.68 -12.83
N ARG A 36 -9.06 10.23 -12.53
CA ARG A 36 -9.45 8.82 -12.71
C ARG A 36 -9.74 8.55 -14.18
N ALA A 37 -9.38 7.37 -14.66
CA ALA A 37 -9.83 6.90 -15.96
C ALA A 37 -11.34 6.61 -15.91
N SER A 38 -12.05 6.92 -17.00
CA SER A 38 -13.47 6.63 -17.19
C SER A 38 -13.72 6.14 -18.62
N GLU A 39 -14.96 5.77 -18.96
CA GLU A 39 -15.32 5.42 -20.33
C GLU A 39 -15.15 6.60 -21.30
N GLU A 40 -15.47 7.82 -20.85
CA GLU A 40 -15.33 9.06 -21.62
C GLU A 40 -13.86 9.50 -21.77
N SER A 41 -13.04 9.25 -20.75
CA SER A 41 -11.61 9.54 -20.74
C SER A 41 -10.85 8.35 -20.19
N ARG A 42 -10.46 7.43 -21.08
CA ARG A 42 -9.82 6.16 -20.73
C ARG A 42 -8.44 6.30 -20.09
N TRP A 43 -7.84 7.48 -20.12
CA TRP A 43 -6.58 7.79 -19.44
C TRP A 43 -6.81 8.40 -18.06
N GLY A 44 -6.15 7.84 -17.06
CA GLY A 44 -6.03 8.35 -15.71
C GLY A 44 -4.57 8.67 -15.38
N ALA A 45 -4.38 9.56 -14.42
CA ALA A 45 -3.07 9.92 -13.89
C ALA A 45 -3.22 10.36 -12.43
N GLU A 46 -2.22 10.05 -11.62
CA GLU A 46 -2.11 10.50 -10.25
C GLU A 46 -0.68 10.95 -10.01
N PHE A 47 -0.51 12.09 -9.37
CA PHE A 47 0.78 12.60 -8.92
C PHE A 47 0.62 13.15 -7.52
N THR A 48 1.43 12.66 -6.59
CA THR A 48 1.39 13.05 -5.18
C THR A 48 2.79 13.42 -4.71
N ALA A 49 2.99 14.68 -4.33
CA ALA A 49 4.17 15.14 -3.62
C ALA A 49 3.89 15.10 -2.12
N GLN A 50 4.79 14.52 -1.33
CA GLN A 50 4.62 14.32 0.11
C GLN A 50 5.90 14.60 0.91
N GLY A 51 5.73 14.90 2.19
CA GLY A 51 6.82 15.00 3.14
C GLY A 51 6.32 15.06 4.58
N GLY A 52 7.21 14.84 5.53
CA GLY A 52 6.90 14.79 6.95
C GLY A 52 7.69 13.69 7.62
N LYS A 53 7.49 13.52 8.93
CA LYS A 53 8.25 12.56 9.71
C LYS A 53 7.97 11.11 9.28
N ASP A 54 6.73 10.79 8.94
CA ASP A 54 6.32 9.46 8.48
C ASP A 54 6.95 9.09 7.12
N SER A 55 7.45 10.06 6.33
CA SER A 55 8.10 9.78 5.02
C SER A 55 9.60 9.47 5.12
N GLU A 56 10.18 9.43 6.32
CA GLU A 56 11.61 9.14 6.52
C GLU A 56 11.93 7.65 6.58
N LEU A 57 11.01 6.86 7.14
CA LEU A 57 11.17 5.40 7.33
C LEU A 57 10.18 4.59 6.49
N PHE A 58 9.31 5.26 5.74
CA PHE A 58 8.33 4.62 4.87
C PHE A 58 8.96 4.00 3.61
N GLY A 59 8.56 2.76 3.29
CA GLY A 59 8.92 2.11 2.04
C GLY A 59 10.31 1.47 1.99
N PHE A 60 10.99 1.39 3.13
CA PHE A 60 12.33 0.86 3.26
C PHE A 60 12.34 -0.51 3.95
N SER A 61 13.36 -1.31 3.63
CA SER A 61 13.65 -2.56 4.33
C SER A 61 14.63 -2.30 5.47
N ALA A 62 14.44 -2.96 6.61
CA ALA A 62 15.40 -2.91 7.71
C ALA A 62 16.76 -3.53 7.36
N THR A 63 16.82 -4.39 6.33
CA THR A 63 18.01 -5.21 6.02
C THR A 63 18.51 -5.08 4.59
N ALA A 64 17.70 -4.57 3.66
CA ALA A 64 18.09 -4.42 2.26
C ALA A 64 18.56 -2.99 1.96
N PRO A 65 19.51 -2.80 1.03
CA PRO A 65 19.90 -1.47 0.58
C PRO A 65 18.73 -0.76 -0.11
N ASN A 66 18.77 0.56 -0.15
CA ASN A 66 17.77 1.36 -0.85
C ASN A 66 18.06 1.42 -2.35
N ILE A 67 17.02 1.63 -3.16
CA ILE A 67 17.18 1.88 -4.60
C ILE A 67 17.90 3.21 -4.85
N GLU A 68 18.47 3.37 -6.04
CA GLU A 68 18.98 4.66 -6.48
C GLU A 68 17.87 5.71 -6.49
N GLY A 69 18.18 6.95 -6.09
CA GLY A 69 17.21 8.04 -6.05
C GLY A 69 16.21 7.99 -4.88
N PHE A 70 16.31 7.03 -3.95
CA PHE A 70 15.35 6.87 -2.84
C PHE A 70 15.11 8.14 -2.01
N LYS A 71 16.14 9.00 -1.87
CA LYS A 71 16.05 10.27 -1.14
C LYS A 71 15.01 11.22 -1.72
N TRP A 72 14.84 11.19 -3.05
CA TRP A 72 13.83 11.96 -3.78
C TRP A 72 12.52 11.18 -3.90
N LEU A 73 12.59 9.88 -4.20
CA LEU A 73 11.42 9.03 -4.41
C LEU A 73 10.53 8.90 -3.17
N ARG A 74 11.10 8.97 -1.95
CA ARG A 74 10.31 8.97 -0.70
C ARG A 74 9.34 10.15 -0.58
N HIS A 75 9.59 11.23 -1.34
CA HIS A 75 8.73 12.40 -1.44
C HIS A 75 7.62 12.25 -2.48
N LEU A 76 7.51 11.07 -3.11
CA LEU A 76 6.40 10.72 -3.98
C LEU A 76 5.46 9.76 -3.24
N GLY A 77 4.19 10.13 -3.19
CA GLY A 77 3.10 9.21 -2.86
C GLY A 77 2.67 8.44 -4.11
N PRO A 78 1.37 8.09 -4.24
CA PRO A 78 0.83 7.59 -5.50
C PRO A 78 1.18 8.52 -6.67
N THR A 79 1.98 7.98 -7.59
CA THR A 79 2.50 8.65 -8.78
C THR A 79 2.48 7.66 -9.93
N ASN A 80 1.39 7.64 -10.70
CA ASN A 80 1.11 6.60 -11.68
C ASN A 80 0.27 7.12 -12.85
N VAL A 81 0.29 6.35 -13.94
CA VAL A 81 -0.61 6.51 -15.09
C VAL A 81 -1.45 5.25 -15.21
N SER A 82 -2.72 5.41 -15.57
CA SER A 82 -3.62 4.29 -15.84
C SER A 82 -4.37 4.43 -17.16
N TYR A 83 -4.74 3.29 -17.74
CA TYR A 83 -5.51 3.22 -18.97
C TYR A 83 -6.59 2.13 -18.89
N ILE A 84 -7.81 2.45 -19.33
CA ILE A 84 -8.92 1.48 -19.46
C ILE A 84 -8.96 0.99 -20.91
N ALA A 85 -8.37 -0.19 -21.15
CA ALA A 85 -8.46 -0.88 -22.43
C ALA A 85 -9.89 -1.40 -22.67
N ALA A 86 -10.33 -1.33 -23.92
CA ALA A 86 -11.66 -1.80 -24.36
C ALA A 86 -11.73 -3.34 -24.49
N VAL A 87 -11.29 -4.05 -23.46
CA VAL A 87 -11.37 -5.51 -23.35
C VAL A 87 -12.52 -5.86 -22.42
N GLY A 88 -13.54 -6.56 -22.91
CA GLY A 88 -14.69 -6.99 -22.13
C GLY A 88 -15.36 -5.84 -21.35
N LYS A 89 -15.44 -5.97 -20.02
CA LYS A 89 -15.99 -4.93 -19.12
C LYS A 89 -15.01 -3.79 -18.77
N GLY A 90 -13.85 -3.73 -19.45
CA GLY A 90 -12.83 -2.70 -19.25
C GLY A 90 -11.65 -3.18 -18.41
N LEU A 91 -10.54 -3.54 -19.06
CA LEU A 91 -9.29 -3.88 -18.37
C LEU A 91 -8.55 -2.58 -18.02
N THR A 92 -8.33 -2.34 -16.74
CA THR A 92 -7.52 -1.21 -16.27
C THR A 92 -6.08 -1.65 -16.09
N VAL A 93 -5.14 -0.98 -16.74
CA VAL A 93 -3.70 -1.15 -16.51
C VAL A 93 -3.17 0.11 -15.84
N GLN A 94 -2.41 -0.04 -14.76
CA GLN A 94 -1.79 1.04 -14.00
C GLN A 94 -0.29 0.78 -13.86
N GLY A 95 0.54 1.79 -14.09
CA GLY A 95 1.98 1.71 -13.94
C GLY A 95 2.55 2.89 -13.15
N GLY A 96 3.53 2.63 -12.30
CA GLY A 96 4.20 3.63 -11.45
C GLY A 96 4.17 3.26 -9.98
N ILE A 97 4.11 4.27 -9.11
CA ILE A 97 3.89 4.11 -7.67
C ILE A 97 2.39 4.19 -7.39
N PHE A 98 1.80 3.17 -6.80
CA PHE A 98 0.37 3.11 -6.50
C PHE A 98 0.11 2.54 -5.11
N ALA A 99 -1.10 2.78 -4.59
CA ALA A 99 -1.53 2.24 -3.31
C ALA A 99 -1.44 0.71 -3.32
N SER A 100 -0.89 0.16 -2.24
CA SER A 100 -0.76 -1.29 -2.11
C SER A 100 -2.12 -2.00 -2.15
N LEU A 101 -2.10 -3.21 -2.71
CA LEU A 101 -3.23 -4.13 -2.66
C LEU A 101 -3.20 -5.02 -1.40
N VAL A 102 -2.13 -4.95 -0.62
CA VAL A 102 -1.97 -5.61 0.68
C VAL A 102 -2.12 -4.54 1.77
N GLY A 103 -2.86 -4.83 2.84
CA GLY A 103 -3.06 -3.90 3.93
C GLY A 103 -4.41 -3.18 3.87
N TYR A 104 -5.09 -3.06 5.01
CA TYR A 104 -6.29 -2.22 5.14
C TYR A 104 -5.96 -0.74 5.36
N ASP A 105 -4.93 -0.46 6.16
CA ASP A 105 -4.56 0.91 6.55
C ASP A 105 -3.81 1.66 5.45
N SER A 106 -4.00 2.98 5.44
CA SER A 106 -3.32 3.94 4.59
C SER A 106 -2.05 4.49 5.25
N LEU A 107 -1.07 4.83 4.41
CA LEU A 107 0.07 5.65 4.83
C LEU A 107 -0.41 6.99 5.41
N TYR A 108 -1.50 7.56 4.89
CA TYR A 108 -2.00 8.86 5.33
C TYR A 108 -2.98 8.69 6.48
N ALA A 109 -2.61 9.18 7.68
CA ALA A 109 -3.40 9.03 8.91
C ALA A 109 -4.86 9.48 8.77
N LYS A 110 -5.12 10.51 7.95
CA LYS A 110 -6.47 11.04 7.70
C LYS A 110 -7.44 10.02 7.10
N ASP A 111 -6.93 8.96 6.49
CA ASP A 111 -7.72 7.93 5.81
C ASP A 111 -7.93 6.69 6.68
N ASN A 112 -7.48 6.71 7.94
CA ASN A 112 -7.54 5.57 8.87
C ASN A 112 -8.52 5.82 10.02
N PHE A 113 -9.00 4.74 10.65
CA PHE A 113 -9.80 4.83 11.87
C PHE A 113 -9.02 5.39 13.05
N ASN A 114 -7.71 5.13 13.10
CA ASN A 114 -6.83 5.55 14.18
C ASN A 114 -5.69 6.39 13.60
N TYR A 115 -5.33 7.47 14.31
CA TYR A 115 -4.17 8.28 13.94
C TYR A 115 -2.87 7.47 14.01
N THR A 116 -2.67 6.75 15.12
CA THR A 116 -1.61 5.75 15.26
C THR A 116 -2.08 4.45 14.62
N ARG A 117 -1.44 4.06 13.52
CA ARG A 117 -1.77 2.84 12.76
C ARG A 117 -1.50 1.60 13.62
N PRO A 118 -2.16 0.45 13.40
CA PRO A 118 -1.78 -0.80 14.04
C PRO A 118 -0.39 -1.27 13.59
N TRP A 119 0.22 -2.20 14.32
CA TRP A 119 1.53 -2.72 13.92
C TRP A 119 1.51 -3.46 12.59
N GLY A 120 0.44 -4.21 12.30
CA GLY A 120 0.30 -4.93 11.03
C GLY A 120 0.54 -4.01 9.84
N ALA A 121 -0.08 -2.82 9.86
CA ALA A 121 0.08 -1.80 8.82
C ALA A 121 1.52 -1.32 8.62
N ASP A 122 2.32 -1.19 9.69
CA ASP A 122 3.73 -0.79 9.54
C ASP A 122 4.64 -1.91 9.02
N PHE A 123 4.15 -3.16 8.99
CA PHE A 123 4.87 -4.31 8.45
C PHE A 123 4.33 -4.77 7.09
N THR A 124 3.32 -4.10 6.54
CA THR A 124 2.84 -4.28 5.18
C THR A 124 3.25 -3.12 4.28
N PRO A 125 3.34 -3.33 2.95
CA PRO A 125 3.59 -2.23 2.04
C PRO A 125 2.38 -1.29 2.00
N TYR A 126 2.58 0.00 2.23
CA TYR A 126 1.52 0.99 1.93
C TYR A 126 1.48 1.38 0.44
N LEU A 127 2.63 1.36 -0.24
CA LEU A 127 2.73 1.62 -1.68
C LEU A 127 3.51 0.49 -2.37
N MET A 128 3.15 0.28 -3.63
CA MET A 128 3.79 -0.63 -4.57
C MET A 128 4.38 0.17 -5.73
N MET A 129 5.52 -0.28 -6.28
CA MET A 129 6.10 0.28 -7.51
C MET A 129 6.21 -0.80 -8.58
N GLY A 130 5.50 -0.61 -9.69
CA GLY A 130 5.46 -1.59 -10.77
C GLY A 130 4.26 -1.41 -11.69
N VAL A 131 3.64 -2.52 -12.08
CA VAL A 131 2.47 -2.57 -12.95
C VAL A 131 1.38 -3.42 -12.31
N ASN A 132 0.13 -2.95 -12.38
CA ASN A 132 -1.08 -3.63 -11.95
C ASN A 132 -2.09 -3.67 -13.09
N ALA A 133 -2.75 -4.81 -13.28
CA ALA A 133 -3.84 -4.98 -14.22
C ALA A 133 -5.07 -5.46 -13.45
N SER A 134 -6.18 -4.72 -13.55
CA SER A 134 -7.43 -5.02 -12.84
C SER A 134 -8.60 -5.12 -13.82
N TYR A 135 -9.42 -6.16 -13.63
CA TYR A 135 -10.54 -6.49 -14.49
C TYR A 135 -11.81 -6.76 -13.67
N PRO A 136 -12.90 -6.00 -13.90
CA PRO A 136 -14.20 -6.27 -13.30
C PRO A 136 -14.86 -7.43 -14.06
N PHE A 137 -14.82 -8.64 -13.49
CA PHE A 137 -15.47 -9.81 -14.09
C PHE A 137 -17.00 -9.65 -14.14
N ASN A 138 -17.57 -9.06 -13.09
CA ASN A 138 -18.97 -8.68 -13.00
C ASN A 138 -19.15 -7.59 -11.94
N ASP A 139 -20.39 -7.24 -11.63
CA ASP A 139 -20.71 -6.10 -10.75
C ASP A 139 -20.31 -6.34 -9.28
N LYS A 140 -20.06 -7.62 -8.92
CA LYS A 140 -19.65 -8.06 -7.59
C LYS A 140 -18.18 -8.46 -7.50
N LEU A 141 -17.58 -9.00 -8.56
CA LEU A 141 -16.24 -9.57 -8.53
C LEU A 141 -15.27 -8.81 -9.45
N THR A 142 -14.16 -8.36 -8.87
CA THR A 142 -13.02 -7.77 -9.59
C THR A 142 -11.78 -8.57 -9.29
N GLY A 143 -11.00 -8.90 -10.32
CA GLY A 143 -9.67 -9.46 -10.16
C GLY A 143 -8.60 -8.43 -10.45
N ALA A 144 -7.43 -8.61 -9.83
CA ALA A 144 -6.23 -7.89 -10.17
C ALA A 144 -5.03 -8.84 -10.17
N VAL A 145 -4.05 -8.54 -11.03
CA VAL A 145 -2.73 -9.15 -11.03
C VAL A 145 -1.69 -8.05 -11.11
N PHE A 146 -0.58 -8.19 -10.41
CA PHE A 146 0.45 -7.18 -10.37
C PHE A 146 1.85 -7.78 -10.37
N VAL A 147 2.80 -6.99 -10.87
CA VAL A 147 4.23 -7.24 -10.82
C VAL A 147 4.90 -5.98 -10.29
N ILE A 148 5.65 -6.11 -9.21
CA ILE A 148 6.24 -4.99 -8.47
C ILE A 148 7.73 -5.23 -8.25
N ASN A 149 8.49 -4.16 -8.04
CA ASN A 149 9.93 -4.25 -7.84
C ASN A 149 10.32 -4.99 -6.55
N GLY A 150 9.46 -4.97 -5.53
CA GLY A 150 9.66 -5.68 -4.28
C GLY A 150 8.60 -5.35 -3.24
N TYR A 151 8.67 -6.04 -2.09
CA TYR A 151 7.78 -5.79 -0.95
C TYR A 151 7.89 -4.35 -0.46
N TRP A 152 9.12 -3.86 -0.26
CA TRP A 152 9.38 -2.46 0.09
C TRP A 152 9.77 -1.70 -1.18
N HIS A 153 8.88 -0.86 -1.70
CA HIS A 153 9.06 -0.22 -3.01
C HIS A 153 10.31 0.65 -3.17
N LEU A 154 10.94 1.16 -2.08
CA LEU A 154 12.19 1.92 -2.13
C LEU A 154 13.43 1.11 -1.70
N ALA A 155 13.28 -0.20 -1.49
CA ALA A 155 14.38 -1.10 -1.17
C ALA A 155 14.73 -2.00 -2.37
N ASN A 156 15.98 -2.47 -2.41
CA ASN A 156 16.49 -3.41 -3.39
C ASN A 156 17.09 -4.63 -2.69
N ALA A 157 16.24 -5.60 -2.33
CA ALA A 157 16.72 -6.86 -1.75
C ALA A 157 17.46 -7.71 -2.80
N ASN A 158 16.97 -7.70 -4.04
CA ASN A 158 17.51 -8.33 -5.23
C ASN A 158 16.76 -7.78 -6.47
N SER A 159 17.23 -8.13 -7.68
CA SER A 159 16.66 -7.63 -8.95
C SER A 159 15.52 -8.49 -9.54
N VAL A 160 15.00 -9.48 -8.80
CA VAL A 160 13.88 -10.31 -9.24
C VAL A 160 12.57 -9.70 -8.74
N PRO A 161 11.61 -9.38 -9.63
CA PRO A 161 10.36 -8.76 -9.21
C PRO A 161 9.51 -9.70 -8.37
N SER A 162 8.66 -9.12 -7.53
CA SER A 162 7.61 -9.84 -6.83
C SER A 162 6.30 -9.71 -7.61
N SER A 163 5.44 -10.71 -7.52
CA SER A 163 4.16 -10.73 -8.23
C SER A 163 3.04 -11.24 -7.36
N GLY A 164 1.81 -10.97 -7.76
CA GLY A 164 0.67 -11.36 -6.96
C GLY A 164 -0.63 -11.07 -7.66
N GLY A 165 -1.71 -11.32 -6.93
CA GLY A 165 -3.06 -11.04 -7.39
C GLY A 165 -3.99 -10.76 -6.24
N GLN A 166 -5.11 -10.11 -6.56
CA GLN A 166 -6.19 -9.83 -5.61
C GLN A 166 -7.52 -10.22 -6.22
N LEU A 167 -8.41 -10.78 -5.41
CA LEU A 167 -9.84 -10.85 -5.69
C LEU A 167 -10.58 -9.91 -4.73
N ALA A 168 -11.41 -9.03 -5.28
CA ALA A 168 -12.31 -8.18 -4.51
C ALA A 168 -13.76 -8.57 -4.83
N TYR A 169 -14.48 -9.04 -3.81
CA TYR A 169 -15.82 -9.58 -3.91
C TYR A 169 -16.82 -8.82 -3.02
N LYS A 170 -17.84 -8.23 -3.64
CA LYS A 170 -19.00 -7.63 -2.95
C LYS A 170 -19.97 -8.75 -2.56
N ALA A 171 -19.79 -9.29 -1.36
CA ALA A 171 -20.66 -10.34 -0.81
C ALA A 171 -22.10 -9.84 -0.58
N SER A 172 -22.27 -8.56 -0.28
CA SER A 172 -23.56 -7.86 -0.20
C SER A 172 -23.39 -6.37 -0.51
N PRO A 173 -24.45 -5.55 -0.59
CA PRO A 173 -24.31 -4.09 -0.75
C PRO A 173 -23.46 -3.40 0.32
N HIS A 174 -23.32 -4.02 1.50
CA HIS A 174 -22.61 -3.46 2.65
C HIS A 174 -21.32 -4.20 2.99
N VAL A 175 -21.04 -5.36 2.37
CA VAL A 175 -19.91 -6.23 2.74
C VAL A 175 -19.03 -6.48 1.53
N THR A 176 -17.76 -6.13 1.67
CA THR A 176 -16.70 -6.42 0.68
C THR A 176 -15.66 -7.31 1.33
N VAL A 177 -15.28 -8.37 0.62
CA VAL A 177 -14.17 -9.25 0.96
C VAL A 177 -13.07 -9.04 -0.08
N LYS A 178 -11.83 -8.86 0.35
CA LYS A 178 -10.66 -8.87 -0.52
C LYS A 178 -9.70 -9.95 -0.05
N GLU A 179 -9.14 -10.66 -1.01
CA GLU A 179 -8.07 -11.62 -0.78
C GLU A 179 -6.92 -11.27 -1.70
N THR A 180 -5.74 -11.00 -1.14
CA THR A 180 -4.52 -10.68 -1.88
C THR A 180 -3.45 -11.71 -1.58
N VAL A 181 -2.80 -12.22 -2.64
CA VAL A 181 -1.61 -13.07 -2.52
C VAL A 181 -0.43 -12.35 -3.16
N LEU A 182 0.71 -12.33 -2.48
CA LEU A 182 1.99 -11.81 -2.95
C LEU A 182 3.05 -12.92 -2.84
N LEU A 183 3.87 -13.05 -3.87
CA LEU A 183 4.94 -14.04 -3.98
C LEU A 183 6.21 -13.36 -4.50
N GLY A 184 7.35 -13.68 -3.88
CA GLY A 184 8.62 -13.25 -4.42
C GLY A 184 9.81 -13.47 -3.49
N PRO A 185 11.04 -13.29 -4.02
CA PRO A 185 12.24 -13.29 -3.21
C PRO A 185 12.37 -11.94 -2.51
N HIS A 186 12.03 -11.86 -1.24
CA HIS A 186 12.12 -10.63 -0.43
C HIS A 186 13.44 -10.51 0.35
N GLN A 187 14.47 -11.24 -0.10
CA GLN A 187 15.80 -11.30 0.48
C GLN A 187 16.86 -11.46 -0.61
N THR A 188 18.15 -11.35 -0.27
CA THR A 188 19.24 -11.38 -1.26
C THR A 188 19.41 -12.72 -1.96
N ASP A 189 19.17 -13.84 -1.27
CA ASP A 189 19.17 -15.17 -1.89
C ASP A 189 17.86 -15.43 -2.62
N ILE A 190 17.94 -15.58 -3.95
CA ILE A 190 16.81 -15.74 -4.85
C ILE A 190 16.44 -17.21 -5.12
N SER A 191 17.10 -18.17 -4.46
CA SER A 191 16.76 -19.59 -4.57
C SER A 191 15.30 -19.83 -4.19
N LEU A 192 14.59 -20.67 -4.94
CA LEU A 192 13.15 -20.93 -4.74
C LEU A 192 12.78 -21.34 -3.30
N LYS A 193 13.68 -22.03 -2.59
CA LYS A 193 13.49 -22.41 -1.16
C LYS A 193 13.37 -21.23 -0.19
N TYR A 194 13.75 -20.02 -0.63
CA TYR A 194 13.68 -18.78 0.15
C TYR A 194 12.63 -17.80 -0.36
N TRP A 195 11.87 -18.18 -1.38
CA TRP A 195 10.73 -17.38 -1.80
C TRP A 195 9.72 -17.33 -0.67
N ARG A 196 9.17 -16.13 -0.46
CA ARG A 196 8.17 -15.88 0.56
C ARG A 196 6.83 -15.67 -0.13
N SER A 197 5.80 -16.08 0.57
CA SER A 197 4.42 -15.80 0.24
C SER A 197 3.81 -14.94 1.34
N LEU A 198 2.87 -14.09 0.96
CA LEU A 198 1.96 -13.42 1.86
C LEU A 198 0.54 -13.63 1.31
N SER A 199 -0.39 -13.91 2.21
CA SER A 199 -1.83 -13.85 1.99
C SER A 199 -2.45 -12.81 2.92
N ASP A 200 -3.36 -12.01 2.40
CA ASP A 200 -4.04 -10.95 3.13
C ASP A 200 -5.55 -11.01 2.84
N THR A 201 -6.32 -11.32 3.87
CA THR A 201 -7.78 -11.35 3.84
C THR A 201 -8.34 -10.12 4.55
N ILE A 202 -9.06 -9.29 3.81
CA ILE A 202 -9.75 -8.11 4.35
C ILE A 202 -11.26 -8.29 4.20
N VAL A 203 -12.00 -8.11 5.30
CA VAL A 203 -13.46 -8.04 5.30
C VAL A 203 -13.89 -6.68 5.81
N GLU A 204 -14.55 -5.89 4.97
CA GLU A 204 -15.11 -4.60 5.33
C GLU A 204 -16.63 -4.65 5.28
N ARG A 205 -17.28 -4.24 6.37
CA ARG A 205 -18.71 -4.00 6.44
C ARG A 205 -19.00 -2.53 6.70
N LYS A 206 -19.51 -1.82 5.70
CA LYS A 206 -19.94 -0.41 5.80
C LYS A 206 -21.44 -0.34 6.09
N GLY A 207 -21.83 0.25 7.20
CA GLY A 207 -23.20 0.71 7.46
C GLY A 207 -23.28 2.24 7.46
N ASP A 208 -24.47 2.79 7.63
CA ASP A 208 -24.71 4.24 7.53
C ASP A 208 -23.94 5.08 8.56
N ARG A 209 -23.67 4.51 9.73
CA ARG A 209 -23.02 5.19 10.87
C ARG A 209 -21.77 4.51 11.38
N ILE A 210 -21.61 3.22 11.10
CA ILE A 210 -20.55 2.39 11.67
C ILE A 210 -19.95 1.56 10.54
N THR A 211 -18.63 1.55 10.46
CA THR A 211 -17.87 0.65 9.61
C THR A 211 -17.09 -0.32 10.48
N PHE A 212 -17.14 -1.60 10.12
CA PHE A 212 -16.30 -2.64 10.70
C PHE A 212 -15.29 -3.10 9.64
N ALA A 213 -14.04 -3.25 10.04
CA ALA A 213 -13.00 -3.83 9.21
C ALA A 213 -12.31 -4.95 10.00
N PHE A 214 -12.10 -6.07 9.33
CA PHE A 214 -11.31 -7.19 9.80
C PHE A 214 -10.21 -7.46 8.77
N GLU A 215 -9.01 -7.72 9.25
CA GLU A 215 -7.84 -8.02 8.43
C GLU A 215 -7.10 -9.20 9.07
N TYR A 216 -6.70 -10.15 8.23
CA TYR A 216 -5.87 -11.29 8.61
C TYR A 216 -4.77 -11.49 7.58
N ILE A 217 -3.52 -11.47 8.04
CA ILE A 217 -2.34 -11.61 7.19
C ILE A 217 -1.54 -12.83 7.64
N TYR A 218 -1.12 -13.66 6.68
CA TYR A 218 -0.25 -14.82 6.87
C TYR A 218 0.91 -14.80 5.88
#